data_AF-A0A7C3ZSK6-F1
#
_entry.id   AF-A0A7C3ZSK6-F1
#
_cell.length_a   1.000
_cell.length_b   1.000
_cell.length_c   1.000
_cell.angle_alpha   90.00
_cell.angle_beta   90.00
_cell.angle_gamma   90.00
#
_symmetry.space_group_name_H-M   'P 1'
#
loop_
_entity.id
_entity.type
_entity.pdbx_description
1 polymer ?
#
loop_
_entity_poly.entity_id
_entity_poly.type
_entity_poly.pdbx_seq_one_letter_code
_entity_poly.pdbx_strand_id
1 'polypeptide(L)'
;MTDATRKICLLMVCMLALQARAADEKKSDFTTTVVRAAIGVLPKELQSKIAPSTNQIISSAHPKAVASKTEDKAEELYYYVSEKKGKSVEAFTEEFRQARKLLAEKAEISSLAPTFGRLAFVVISLSQPYHSDEAAYKSSQHTEFEKELNANASAFRVTAEGNQTISDPSEFASTIAKKASEYLKKLSAADGASITEISSSVFNLAVNSLASTWWTLLTQEQVTTKNGYVGNKRSLKFHLPTCKMLPAERNRVYFETREQAIKEGYVPCKICKP
;
A
#
# COMPACT_ATOMS: atom_id res chain seq x y z
N MET A 1 39.74 -28.53 -25.45
CA MET A 1 39.53 -28.07 -24.06
C MET A 1 39.44 -29.29 -23.17
N THR A 2 40.18 -29.34 -22.07
CA THR A 2 40.11 -30.45 -21.11
C THR A 2 38.83 -30.34 -20.26
N ASP A 3 38.37 -31.46 -19.68
CA ASP A 3 37.17 -31.51 -18.83
C ASP A 3 37.23 -30.52 -17.65
N ALA A 4 38.44 -30.31 -17.10
CA ALA A 4 38.69 -29.33 -16.06
C ALA A 4 38.41 -27.89 -16.52
N THR A 5 38.80 -27.52 -17.74
CA THR A 5 38.54 -26.17 -18.29
C THR A 5 37.05 -25.93 -18.50
N ARG A 6 36.28 -26.95 -18.90
CA ARG A 6 34.82 -26.85 -19.05
C ARG A 6 34.11 -26.65 -17.70
N LYS A 7 34.52 -27.37 -16.66
CA LYS A 7 33.95 -27.24 -15.31
C LYS A 7 34.24 -25.87 -14.67
N ILE A 8 35.44 -25.32 -14.88
CA ILE A 8 35.79 -23.99 -14.40
C ILE A 8 34.99 -22.90 -15.14
N CYS A 9 34.85 -22.99 -16.46
CA CYS A 9 33.98 -22.08 -17.21
C CYS A 9 32.52 -22.17 -16.77
N LEU A 10 31.98 -23.36 -16.51
CA LEU A 10 30.60 -23.53 -16.04
C LEU A 10 30.39 -22.93 -14.64
N LEU A 11 31.36 -23.11 -13.73
CA LEU A 11 31.34 -22.50 -12.40
C LEU A 11 31.43 -20.97 -12.46
N MET A 12 32.27 -20.41 -13.33
CA MET A 12 32.36 -18.97 -13.53
C MET A 12 31.08 -18.39 -14.13
N VAL A 13 30.47 -19.06 -15.12
CA VAL A 13 29.18 -18.64 -15.69
C VAL A 13 28.06 -18.74 -14.65
N CYS A 14 28.04 -19.79 -13.81
CA CYS A 14 27.10 -19.90 -12.70
C CYS A 14 27.32 -18.80 -11.65
N MET A 15 28.57 -18.49 -11.27
CA MET A 15 28.85 -17.41 -10.32
C MET A 15 28.51 -16.03 -10.89
N LEU A 16 28.80 -15.79 -12.17
CA LEU A 16 28.41 -14.56 -12.85
C LEU A 16 26.88 -14.45 -13.00
N ALA A 17 26.18 -15.55 -13.26
CA ALA A 17 24.71 -15.59 -13.28
C ALA A 17 24.10 -15.42 -11.87
N LEU A 18 24.76 -15.93 -10.81
CA LEU A 18 24.39 -15.69 -9.41
C LEU A 18 24.63 -14.24 -9.00
N GLN A 19 25.75 -13.64 -9.41
CA GLN A 19 26.07 -12.23 -9.17
C GLN A 19 25.15 -11.30 -9.98
N ALA A 20 24.81 -11.67 -11.21
CA ALA A 20 23.83 -10.94 -12.02
C ALA A 20 22.41 -11.07 -11.46
N ARG A 21 22.00 -12.24 -10.95
CA ARG A 21 20.73 -12.42 -10.21
C ARG A 21 20.71 -11.64 -8.88
N ALA A 22 21.82 -11.56 -8.18
CA ALA A 22 21.93 -10.78 -6.95
C ALA A 22 21.94 -9.25 -7.21
N ALA A 23 22.37 -8.82 -8.41
CA ALA A 23 22.32 -7.43 -8.83
C ALA A 23 20.91 -7.00 -9.30
N ASP A 24 20.07 -7.95 -9.73
CA ASP A 24 18.70 -7.70 -10.23
C ASP A 24 17.62 -7.70 -9.12
N GLU A 25 17.97 -8.02 -7.87
CA GLU A 25 17.04 -8.06 -6.73
C GLU A 25 17.59 -7.40 -5.45
N LYS A 26 18.43 -6.36 -5.58
CA LYS A 26 18.73 -5.52 -4.42
C LYS A 26 17.51 -4.65 -4.10
N LYS A 27 16.56 -5.23 -3.39
CA LYS A 27 15.37 -4.55 -2.89
C LYS A 27 15.81 -3.31 -2.10
N SER A 28 15.14 -2.18 -2.35
CA SER A 28 15.37 -0.91 -1.66
C SER A 28 15.53 -1.11 -0.14
N ASP A 29 16.64 -0.61 0.41
CA ASP A 29 16.91 -0.60 1.85
C ASP A 29 15.79 0.12 2.61
N PHE A 30 15.18 1.15 2.00
CA PHE A 30 14.04 1.86 2.53
C PHE A 30 12.81 0.96 2.71
N THR A 31 12.37 0.26 1.66
CA THR A 31 11.18 -0.62 1.74
C THR A 31 11.36 -1.72 2.80
N THR A 32 12.54 -2.31 2.84
CA THR A 32 12.88 -3.33 3.84
C THR A 32 12.83 -2.77 5.26
N THR A 33 13.36 -1.56 5.46
CA THR A 33 13.36 -0.88 6.75
C THR A 33 11.94 -0.53 7.18
N VAL A 34 11.11 0.06 6.31
CA VAL A 34 9.72 0.41 6.60
C VAL A 34 8.92 -0.83 7.02
N VAL A 35 9.01 -1.93 6.28
CA VAL A 35 8.30 -3.18 6.61
C VAL A 35 8.69 -3.69 8.00
N ARG A 36 10.00 -3.77 8.29
CA ARG A 36 10.47 -4.26 9.60
C ARG A 36 10.07 -3.32 10.73
N ALA A 37 10.18 -2.01 10.52
CA ALA A 37 9.77 -0.99 11.47
C ALA A 37 8.26 -1.06 11.78
N ALA A 38 7.43 -1.21 10.74
CA ALA A 38 5.98 -1.36 10.89
C ALA A 38 5.60 -2.62 11.68
N ILE A 39 6.28 -3.76 11.44
CA ILE A 39 6.09 -4.96 12.29
C ILE A 39 6.52 -4.64 13.73
N GLY A 40 7.66 -3.96 13.92
CA GLY A 40 8.22 -3.66 15.23
C GLY A 40 7.33 -2.80 16.15
N VAL A 41 6.43 -1.99 15.58
CA VAL A 41 5.50 -1.15 16.36
C VAL A 41 4.12 -1.77 16.60
N LEU A 42 3.82 -2.93 16.00
CA LEU A 42 2.58 -3.67 16.31
C LEU A 42 2.64 -4.26 17.72
N PRO A 43 1.50 -4.59 18.36
CA PRO A 43 1.51 -5.36 19.61
C PRO A 43 2.15 -6.74 19.46
N LYS A 44 2.74 -7.23 20.55
CA LYS A 44 3.65 -8.39 20.55
C LYS A 44 3.01 -9.65 19.97
N GLU A 45 1.73 -9.84 20.23
CA GLU A 45 0.95 -10.96 19.72
C GLU A 45 0.86 -10.96 18.19
N LEU A 46 0.74 -9.77 17.58
CA LEU A 46 0.75 -9.63 16.12
C LEU A 46 2.16 -9.71 15.54
N GLN A 47 3.17 -9.21 16.26
CA GLN A 47 4.57 -9.37 15.87
C GLN A 47 4.90 -10.85 15.66
N SER A 48 4.58 -11.70 16.65
CA SER A 48 4.83 -13.14 16.59
C SER A 48 4.08 -13.83 15.45
N LYS A 49 2.90 -13.33 15.10
CA LYS A 49 2.08 -13.84 14.00
C LYS A 49 2.66 -13.52 12.61
N ILE A 50 3.17 -12.30 12.42
CA ILE A 50 3.67 -11.83 11.12
C ILE A 50 5.15 -12.19 10.91
N ALA A 51 5.94 -12.22 11.99
CA ALA A 51 7.40 -12.39 11.93
C ALA A 51 7.86 -13.55 11.02
N PRO A 52 7.25 -14.75 11.04
CA PRO A 52 7.66 -15.86 10.16
C PRO A 52 7.56 -15.55 8.66
N SER A 53 6.64 -14.66 8.27
CA SER A 53 6.38 -14.30 6.88
C SER A 53 7.08 -13.01 6.43
N THR A 54 7.88 -12.38 7.30
CA THR A 54 8.51 -11.08 7.03
C THR A 54 9.29 -11.06 5.71
N ASN A 55 10.12 -12.07 5.45
CA ASN A 55 10.92 -12.11 4.22
C ASN A 55 10.05 -12.26 2.97
N GLN A 56 8.94 -12.99 3.06
CA GLN A 56 8.00 -13.14 1.95
C GLN A 56 7.20 -11.84 1.70
N ILE A 57 6.76 -11.17 2.77
CA ILE A 57 6.13 -9.83 2.69
C ILE A 57 7.10 -8.86 2.02
N ILE A 58 8.37 -8.89 2.44
CA ILE A 58 9.42 -8.08 1.84
C ILE A 58 9.57 -8.46 0.36
N SER A 59 9.73 -9.73 -0.01
CA SER A 59 9.91 -10.10 -1.42
C SER A 59 8.73 -9.74 -2.31
N SER A 60 7.52 -9.59 -1.76
CA SER A 60 6.31 -9.22 -2.52
C SER A 60 6.00 -7.72 -2.55
N ALA A 61 6.78 -6.88 -1.86
CA ALA A 61 6.60 -5.43 -1.87
C ALA A 61 7.39 -4.77 -3.02
N HIS A 62 6.89 -4.93 -4.24
CA HIS A 62 7.51 -4.39 -5.46
C HIS A 62 6.49 -4.03 -6.56
N PRO A 63 6.84 -3.17 -7.53
CA PRO A 63 5.92 -2.68 -8.57
C PRO A 63 5.25 -3.78 -9.39
N LYS A 64 6.02 -4.80 -9.80
CA LYS A 64 5.50 -5.94 -10.59
C LYS A 64 4.47 -6.79 -9.84
N ALA A 65 4.37 -6.68 -8.51
CA ALA A 65 3.39 -7.42 -7.73
C ALA A 65 1.99 -6.81 -7.85
N VAL A 66 1.89 -5.49 -8.05
CA VAL A 66 0.62 -4.75 -8.11
C VAL A 66 0.11 -4.61 -9.54
N ALA A 67 0.93 -4.95 -10.54
CA ALA A 67 0.58 -4.80 -11.95
C ALA A 67 -0.66 -5.61 -12.37
N SER A 68 -1.55 -4.99 -13.17
CA SER A 68 -2.62 -5.71 -13.84
C SER A 68 -2.03 -6.85 -14.71
N LYS A 69 -2.74 -7.98 -14.79
CA LYS A 69 -2.33 -9.21 -15.51
C LYS A 69 -2.04 -9.02 -17.02
N THR A 70 -2.16 -7.82 -17.55
CA THR A 70 -2.21 -7.55 -19.00
C THR A 70 -1.03 -6.75 -19.55
N GLU A 71 -0.12 -6.21 -18.74
CA GLU A 71 1.04 -5.46 -19.24
C GLU A 71 2.34 -5.79 -18.50
N ASP A 72 3.40 -6.12 -19.24
CA ASP A 72 4.77 -6.43 -18.76
C ASP A 72 5.51 -5.20 -18.18
N LYS A 73 4.83 -4.06 -18.01
CA LYS A 73 5.40 -2.84 -17.46
C LYS A 73 5.10 -2.74 -15.98
N ALA A 74 6.13 -2.42 -15.18
CA ALA A 74 5.97 -2.08 -13.78
C ALA A 74 4.89 -0.98 -13.65
N GLU A 75 3.86 -1.23 -12.84
CA GLU A 75 2.84 -0.21 -12.62
C GLU A 75 3.40 0.94 -11.78
N GLU A 76 3.36 2.14 -12.35
CA GLU A 76 3.66 3.37 -11.64
C GLU A 76 2.52 3.70 -10.68
N LEU A 77 2.80 3.58 -9.38
CA LEU A 77 1.86 3.93 -8.31
C LEU A 77 2.09 5.36 -7.85
N TYR A 78 1.20 6.26 -8.28
CA TYR A 78 1.11 7.64 -7.78
C TYR A 78 -0.33 7.98 -7.41
N TYR A 79 -0.53 9.11 -6.73
CA TYR A 79 -1.84 9.72 -6.53
C TYR A 79 -1.69 11.23 -6.39
N TYR A 80 -1.98 11.96 -7.47
CA TYR A 80 -1.92 13.40 -7.52
C TYR A 80 -3.10 13.98 -6.74
N VAL A 81 -2.77 14.68 -5.65
CA VAL A 81 -3.74 15.07 -4.62
C VAL A 81 -4.67 16.17 -5.13
N SER A 82 -4.14 17.14 -5.87
CA SER A 82 -4.89 18.28 -6.41
C SER A 82 -5.94 17.83 -7.44
N GLU A 83 -5.54 16.93 -8.33
CA GLU A 83 -6.35 16.37 -9.41
C GLU A 83 -7.21 15.20 -8.96
N LYS A 84 -6.96 14.66 -7.76
CA LYS A 84 -7.56 13.43 -7.23
C LYS A 84 -7.43 12.26 -8.21
N LYS A 85 -6.24 12.13 -8.84
CA LYS A 85 -5.98 11.23 -9.96
C LYS A 85 -4.77 10.35 -9.67
N GLY A 86 -4.87 9.08 -10.01
CA GLY A 86 -3.76 8.13 -9.91
C GLY A 86 -4.23 6.78 -9.38
N LYS A 87 -3.37 5.77 -9.45
CA LYS A 87 -3.73 4.38 -9.16
C LYS A 87 -3.55 3.99 -7.69
N SER A 88 -2.76 4.73 -6.90
CA SER A 88 -2.34 4.25 -5.57
C SER A 88 -3.50 4.12 -4.57
N VAL A 89 -4.48 5.04 -4.60
CA VAL A 89 -5.66 4.95 -3.72
C VAL A 89 -6.54 3.76 -4.09
N GLU A 90 -6.78 3.53 -5.38
CA GLU A 90 -7.54 2.38 -5.87
C GLU A 90 -6.82 1.06 -5.54
N ALA A 91 -5.51 0.99 -5.82
CA ALA A 91 -4.68 -0.17 -5.52
C ALA A 91 -4.68 -0.51 -4.03
N PHE A 92 -4.53 0.49 -3.15
CA PHE A 92 -4.59 0.26 -1.70
C PHE A 92 -5.94 -0.32 -1.31
N THR A 93 -7.01 0.30 -1.80
CA THR A 93 -8.39 -0.09 -1.49
C THR A 93 -8.66 -1.53 -1.91
N GLU A 94 -8.21 -1.92 -3.11
CA GLU A 94 -8.41 -3.26 -3.63
C GLU A 94 -7.59 -4.33 -2.89
N GLU A 95 -6.31 -4.06 -2.64
CA GLU A 95 -5.46 -4.98 -1.88
C GLU A 95 -5.93 -5.13 -0.43
N PHE A 96 -6.45 -4.07 0.16
CA PHE A 96 -7.03 -4.11 1.50
C PHE A 96 -8.28 -5.00 1.55
N ARG A 97 -9.16 -4.91 0.54
CA ARG A 97 -10.32 -5.79 0.39
C ARG A 97 -9.89 -7.24 0.18
N GLN A 98 -8.93 -7.48 -0.69
CA GLN A 98 -8.41 -8.83 -0.94
C GLN A 98 -7.82 -9.44 0.33
N ALA A 99 -7.09 -8.66 1.14
CA ALA A 99 -6.60 -9.10 2.45
C ALA A 99 -7.75 -9.47 3.39
N ARG A 100 -8.79 -8.63 3.48
CA ARG A 100 -9.98 -8.93 4.29
C ARG A 100 -10.68 -10.21 3.83
N LYS A 101 -10.86 -10.40 2.53
CA LYS A 101 -11.48 -11.61 1.97
C LYS A 101 -10.71 -12.86 2.37
N LEU A 102 -9.38 -12.87 2.18
CA LEU A 102 -8.53 -14.01 2.56
C LEU A 102 -8.59 -14.30 4.07
N LEU A 103 -8.58 -13.26 4.90
CA LEU A 103 -8.74 -13.39 6.35
C LEU A 103 -10.13 -13.97 6.74
N ALA A 104 -11.19 -13.60 6.03
CA ALA A 104 -12.53 -14.15 6.25
C ALA A 104 -12.63 -15.63 5.88
N GLU A 105 -11.86 -16.07 4.87
CA GLU A 105 -11.71 -17.46 4.46
C GLU A 105 -10.81 -18.27 5.42
N LYS A 106 -10.43 -17.69 6.58
CA LYS A 106 -9.53 -18.27 7.59
C LYS A 106 -8.16 -18.64 7.03
N ALA A 107 -7.67 -17.88 6.06
CA ALA A 107 -6.38 -18.13 5.45
C ALA A 107 -5.24 -17.89 6.47
N GLU A 108 -4.24 -18.78 6.45
CA GLU A 108 -3.03 -18.65 7.27
C GLU A 108 -2.25 -17.39 6.89
N ILE A 109 -1.56 -16.76 7.84
CA ILE A 109 -0.83 -15.50 7.62
C ILE A 109 0.24 -15.62 6.52
N SER A 110 0.83 -16.82 6.37
CA SER A 110 1.77 -17.11 5.28
C SER A 110 1.15 -16.95 3.89
N SER A 111 -0.15 -17.23 3.74
CA SER A 111 -0.89 -17.02 2.49
C SER A 111 -1.25 -15.55 2.25
N LEU A 112 -1.28 -14.73 3.30
CA LEU A 112 -1.49 -13.27 3.23
C LEU A 112 -0.23 -12.52 2.87
N ALA A 113 0.96 -13.12 3.04
CA ALA A 113 2.24 -12.46 2.86
C ALA A 113 2.38 -11.73 1.51
N PRO A 114 1.95 -12.29 0.36
CA PRO A 114 1.98 -11.56 -0.91
C PRO A 114 1.11 -10.30 -0.89
N THR A 115 -0.11 -10.39 -0.36
CA THR A 115 -1.06 -9.28 -0.24
C THR A 115 -0.54 -8.21 0.72
N PHE A 116 0.06 -8.61 1.84
CA PHE A 116 0.69 -7.69 2.79
C PHE A 116 1.92 -6.99 2.18
N GLY A 117 2.68 -7.68 1.34
CA GLY A 117 3.76 -7.09 0.56
C GLY A 117 3.25 -6.03 -0.43
N ARG A 118 2.19 -6.33 -1.18
CA ARG A 118 1.55 -5.37 -2.09
C ARG A 118 1.01 -4.15 -1.35
N LEU A 119 0.32 -4.35 -0.23
CA LEU A 119 -0.10 -3.26 0.65
C LEU A 119 1.08 -2.40 1.13
N ALA A 120 2.19 -3.02 1.54
CA ALA A 120 3.38 -2.28 1.94
C ALA A 120 3.94 -1.41 0.81
N PHE A 121 4.02 -1.97 -0.40
CA PHE A 121 4.45 -1.22 -1.58
C PHE A 121 3.54 -0.02 -1.85
N VAL A 122 2.22 -0.22 -1.87
CA VAL A 122 1.26 0.87 -2.11
C VAL A 122 1.32 1.94 -1.02
N VAL A 123 1.40 1.56 0.26
CA VAL A 123 1.51 2.52 1.39
C VAL A 123 2.79 3.36 1.29
N ILE A 124 3.91 2.74 0.92
CA ILE A 124 5.17 3.45 0.71
C ILE A 124 5.03 4.43 -0.45
N SER A 125 4.43 4.03 -1.57
CA SER A 125 4.15 4.93 -2.70
C SER A 125 3.21 6.09 -2.32
N LEU A 126 2.16 5.84 -1.55
CA LEU A 126 1.25 6.89 -1.04
C LEU A 126 1.96 7.87 -0.10
N SER A 127 2.99 7.41 0.62
CA SER A 127 3.77 8.22 1.56
C SER A 127 4.86 9.04 0.86
N GLN A 128 5.12 8.78 -0.43
CA GLN A 128 6.17 9.41 -1.21
C GLN A 128 5.71 10.81 -1.67
N PRO A 129 6.41 11.91 -1.29
CA PRO A 129 5.96 13.27 -1.58
C PRO A 129 5.81 13.62 -3.07
N TYR A 130 6.77 13.23 -3.90
CA TYR A 130 6.75 13.42 -5.35
C TYR A 130 5.66 12.62 -6.07
N HIS A 131 5.15 11.53 -5.48
CA HIS A 131 4.01 10.76 -6.01
C HIS A 131 2.66 11.50 -5.79
N SER A 132 2.68 12.64 -5.09
CA SER A 132 1.48 13.42 -4.76
C SER A 132 1.17 14.57 -5.73
N ASP A 133 2.05 14.83 -6.70
CA ASP A 133 1.93 15.93 -7.67
C ASP A 133 2.56 15.53 -9.02
N GLU A 134 1.90 15.85 -10.14
CA GLU A 134 2.33 15.39 -11.47
C GLU A 134 3.63 16.06 -11.95
N ALA A 135 3.81 17.34 -11.67
CA ALA A 135 5.00 18.07 -12.09
C ALA A 135 6.21 17.62 -11.26
N ALA A 136 6.01 17.44 -9.96
CA ALA A 136 7.03 16.90 -9.07
C ALA A 136 7.42 15.46 -9.46
N TYR A 137 6.44 14.60 -9.73
CA TYR A 137 6.69 13.20 -10.11
C TYR A 137 7.63 13.05 -11.31
N LYS A 138 7.52 13.96 -12.29
CA LYS A 138 8.34 13.98 -13.51
C LYS A 138 9.69 14.70 -13.36
N SER A 139 9.96 15.28 -12.20
CA SER A 139 11.18 16.06 -11.93
C SER A 139 12.38 15.16 -11.60
N SER A 140 13.61 15.66 -11.80
CA SER A 140 14.82 14.91 -11.44
C SER A 140 14.97 14.75 -9.92
N GLN A 141 14.41 15.69 -9.15
CA GLN A 141 14.44 15.69 -7.70
C GLN A 141 13.68 14.50 -7.12
N HIS A 142 12.71 13.94 -7.84
CA HIS A 142 12.02 12.72 -7.45
C HIS A 142 13.03 11.57 -7.21
N THR A 143 13.84 11.26 -8.22
CA THR A 143 14.84 10.18 -8.15
C THR A 143 15.94 10.49 -7.12
N GLU A 144 16.30 11.76 -6.94
CA GLU A 144 17.28 12.18 -5.92
C GLU A 144 16.75 11.93 -4.50
N PHE A 145 15.49 12.27 -4.25
CA PHE A 145 14.85 12.04 -2.97
C PHE A 145 14.71 10.55 -2.65
N GLU A 146 14.40 9.70 -3.64
CA GLU A 146 14.38 8.26 -3.44
C GLU A 146 15.77 7.70 -3.08
N LYS A 147 16.84 8.25 -3.65
CA LYS A 147 18.21 7.88 -3.28
C LYS A 147 18.52 8.29 -1.84
N GLU A 148 18.11 9.48 -1.42
CA GLU A 148 18.27 9.98 -0.04
C GLU A 148 17.56 9.06 0.97
N LEU A 149 16.29 8.69 0.69
CA LEU A 149 15.54 7.75 1.52
C LEU A 149 16.25 6.40 1.65
N ASN A 150 16.80 5.88 0.57
CA ASN A 150 17.54 4.61 0.59
C ASN A 150 18.86 4.71 1.33
N ALA A 151 19.64 5.76 1.09
CA ALA A 151 20.94 5.97 1.73
C ALA A 151 20.83 6.10 3.25
N ASN A 152 19.74 6.72 3.74
CA ASN A 152 19.55 7.00 5.16
C ASN A 152 18.56 6.05 5.87
N ALA A 153 18.02 5.06 5.16
CA ALA A 153 16.97 4.18 5.68
C ALA A 153 17.29 3.60 7.07
N SER A 154 18.51 3.11 7.27
CA SER A 154 18.94 2.49 8.53
C SER A 154 19.14 3.48 9.69
N ALA A 155 19.28 4.77 9.39
CA ALA A 155 19.48 5.82 10.39
C ALA A 155 18.15 6.36 10.95
N PHE A 156 17.06 6.24 10.20
CA PHE A 156 15.75 6.73 10.63
C PHE A 156 15.25 6.02 11.88
N ARG A 157 14.64 6.79 12.79
CA ARG A 157 14.05 6.29 14.02
C ARG A 157 12.55 6.36 13.94
N VAL A 158 11.90 5.30 14.40
CA VAL A 158 10.44 5.21 14.43
C VAL A 158 9.92 5.94 15.66
N THR A 159 8.96 6.83 15.43
CA THR A 159 8.09 7.44 16.44
C THR A 159 6.71 6.80 16.27
N ALA A 160 6.36 5.88 17.16
CA ALA A 160 5.08 5.17 17.10
C ALA A 160 3.94 6.11 17.55
N GLU A 161 2.92 6.27 16.70
CA GLU A 161 1.77 7.16 16.95
C GLU A 161 0.53 6.40 17.45
N GLY A 162 0.65 5.09 17.66
CA GLY A 162 -0.47 4.19 17.92
C GLY A 162 -1.19 3.77 16.63
N ASN A 163 -1.88 2.64 16.68
CA ASN A 163 -2.55 2.10 15.49
C ASN A 163 -3.94 2.69 15.32
N GLN A 164 -4.24 3.19 14.13
CA GLN A 164 -5.56 3.68 13.77
C GLN A 164 -6.42 2.55 13.19
N THR A 165 -7.71 2.58 13.49
CA THR A 165 -8.69 1.70 12.83
C THR A 165 -9.08 2.30 11.48
N ILE A 166 -8.99 1.50 10.42
CA ILE A 166 -9.38 1.89 9.06
C ILE A 166 -10.83 1.46 8.79
N SER A 167 -11.75 2.42 8.83
CA SER A 167 -13.16 2.22 8.44
C SER A 167 -13.39 2.34 6.94
N ASP A 168 -12.73 3.31 6.29
CA ASP A 168 -12.77 3.54 4.85
C ASP A 168 -11.32 3.48 4.30
N PRO A 169 -10.96 2.41 3.57
CA PRO A 169 -9.63 2.26 2.98
C PRO A 169 -9.26 3.35 1.97
N SER A 170 -10.23 3.86 1.21
CA SER A 170 -10.02 4.90 0.19
C SER A 170 -9.73 6.25 0.86
N GLU A 171 -10.52 6.61 1.87
CA GLU A 171 -10.30 7.82 2.67
C GLU A 171 -8.94 7.76 3.38
N PHE A 172 -8.61 6.62 4.00
CA PHE A 172 -7.32 6.40 4.66
C PHE A 172 -6.16 6.58 3.69
N ALA A 173 -6.19 5.91 2.52
CA ALA A 173 -5.16 6.05 1.50
C ALA A 173 -5.00 7.49 1.00
N SER A 174 -6.12 8.18 0.73
CA SER A 174 -6.08 9.58 0.30
C SER A 174 -5.49 10.51 1.37
N THR A 175 -5.66 10.17 2.65
CA THR A 175 -5.12 10.93 3.78
C THR A 175 -3.60 10.79 3.88
N ILE A 176 -3.06 9.59 3.61
CA ILE A 176 -1.61 9.37 3.51
C ILE A 176 -1.03 10.27 2.41
N ALA A 177 -1.62 10.25 1.21
CA ALA A 177 -1.15 11.07 0.09
C ALA A 177 -1.23 12.57 0.36
N LYS A 178 -2.29 13.04 1.04
CA LYS A 178 -2.40 14.45 1.47
C LYS A 178 -1.28 14.85 2.42
N LYS A 179 -0.95 14.01 3.41
CA LYS A 179 0.19 14.26 4.31
C LYS A 179 1.51 14.26 3.54
N ALA A 180 1.70 13.34 2.60
CA ALA A 180 2.89 13.33 1.74
C ALA A 180 3.02 14.61 0.90
N SER A 181 1.90 15.16 0.40
CA SER A 181 1.87 16.43 -0.33
C SER A 181 2.29 17.63 0.54
N GLU A 182 2.01 17.61 1.85
CA GLU A 182 2.51 18.63 2.76
C GLU A 182 4.03 18.59 2.90
N TYR A 183 4.64 17.40 2.86
CA TYR A 183 6.10 17.27 2.83
C TYR A 183 6.70 17.76 1.51
N LEU A 184 6.03 17.53 0.37
CA LEU A 184 6.48 18.04 -0.92
C LEU A 184 6.61 19.58 -0.90
N LYS A 185 5.64 20.27 -0.29
CA LYS A 185 5.68 21.74 -0.13
C LYS A 185 6.85 22.21 0.73
N LYS A 186 7.29 21.40 1.71
CA LYS A 186 8.46 21.72 2.55
C LYS A 186 9.76 21.46 1.80
N LEU A 187 9.82 20.43 0.97
CA LEU A 187 11.01 20.06 0.19
C LEU A 187 11.42 21.15 -0.82
N SER A 188 10.48 21.90 -1.39
CA SER A 188 10.79 22.93 -2.39
C SER A 188 11.64 24.10 -1.86
N ALA A 189 11.70 24.28 -0.53
CA ALA A 189 12.48 25.31 0.14
C ALA A 189 13.52 24.75 1.13
N ALA A 190 13.72 23.42 1.14
CA ALA A 190 14.54 22.74 2.13
C ALA A 190 16.04 22.80 1.78
N ASP A 191 16.87 22.98 2.80
CA ASP A 191 18.30 22.69 2.74
C ASP A 191 18.59 21.20 3.06
N GLY A 192 19.85 20.79 3.05
CA GLY A 192 20.24 19.40 3.29
C GLY A 192 19.76 18.85 4.65
N ALA A 193 19.90 19.64 5.73
CA ALA A 193 19.46 19.21 7.06
C ALA A 193 17.93 19.05 7.11
N SER A 194 17.20 19.98 6.50
CA SER A 194 15.75 19.94 6.39
C SER A 194 15.27 18.75 5.56
N ILE A 195 16.00 18.38 4.49
CA ILE A 195 15.70 17.20 3.67
C ILE A 195 15.80 15.91 4.51
N THR A 196 16.80 15.77 5.36
CA THR A 196 16.94 14.58 6.22
C THR A 196 15.81 14.51 7.27
N GLU A 197 15.41 15.63 7.86
CA GLU A 197 14.28 15.69 8.78
C GLU A 197 12.94 15.35 8.10
N ILE A 198 12.71 15.88 6.90
CA ILE A 198 11.54 15.56 6.09
C ILE A 198 11.56 14.07 5.68
N SER A 199 12.72 13.54 5.33
CA SER A 199 12.91 12.11 5.01
C SER A 199 12.54 11.21 6.20
N SER A 200 12.94 11.59 7.42
CA SER A 200 12.53 10.91 8.65
C SER A 200 11.01 10.99 8.88
N SER A 201 10.39 12.11 8.52
CA SER A 201 8.94 12.30 8.62
C SER A 201 8.17 11.44 7.60
N VAL A 202 8.69 11.32 6.37
CA VAL A 202 8.18 10.42 5.32
C VAL A 202 8.30 8.96 5.75
N PHE A 203 9.44 8.57 6.32
CA PHE A 203 9.64 7.25 6.90
C PHE A 203 8.59 6.93 7.98
N ASN A 204 8.38 7.86 8.92
CA ASN A 204 7.40 7.67 10.00
C ASN A 204 5.95 7.62 9.50
N LEU A 205 5.61 8.41 8.47
CA LEU A 205 4.31 8.31 7.81
C LEU A 205 4.11 6.90 7.24
N ALA A 206 5.08 6.39 6.47
CA ALA A 206 4.99 5.06 5.87
C ALA A 206 4.88 3.95 6.92
N VAL A 207 5.69 4.02 7.98
CA VAL A 207 5.71 3.03 9.06
C VAL A 207 4.38 3.00 9.82
N ASN A 208 3.89 4.15 10.30
CA ASN A 208 2.66 4.20 11.09
C ASN A 208 1.42 3.87 10.26
N SER A 209 1.39 4.29 8.98
CA SER A 209 0.30 3.93 8.06
C SER A 209 0.27 2.43 7.74
N LEU A 210 1.43 1.81 7.55
CA LEU A 210 1.52 0.37 7.31
C LEU A 210 1.17 -0.43 8.57
N ALA A 211 1.64 -0.01 9.73
CA ALA A 211 1.27 -0.60 11.01
C ALA A 211 -0.25 -0.53 11.26
N SER A 212 -0.88 0.63 11.03
CA SER A 212 -2.34 0.79 11.14
C SER A 212 -3.10 -0.10 10.15
N THR A 213 -2.54 -0.30 8.96
CA THR A 213 -3.11 -1.21 7.94
C THR A 213 -3.13 -2.65 8.43
N TRP A 214 -1.98 -3.18 8.88
CA TRP A 214 -1.90 -4.56 9.37
C TRP A 214 -2.63 -4.75 10.69
N TRP A 215 -2.58 -3.76 11.59
CA TRP A 215 -3.37 -3.75 12.82
C TRP A 215 -4.85 -3.93 12.49
N THR A 216 -5.42 -3.06 11.65
CA THR A 216 -6.84 -3.13 11.30
C THR A 216 -7.21 -4.49 10.69
N LEU A 217 -6.38 -5.01 9.79
CA LEU A 217 -6.63 -6.30 9.15
C LEU A 217 -6.58 -7.47 10.13
N LEU A 218 -5.66 -7.45 11.11
CA LEU A 218 -5.41 -8.59 11.99
C LEU A 218 -6.18 -8.55 13.31
N THR A 219 -6.72 -7.40 13.72
CA THR A 219 -7.44 -7.26 15.00
C THR A 219 -8.92 -7.06 14.86
N GLN A 220 -9.40 -6.56 13.72
CA GLN A 220 -10.83 -6.47 13.53
C GLN A 220 -11.37 -7.83 13.10
N GLU A 221 -12.28 -8.38 13.90
CA GLU A 221 -13.17 -9.41 13.40
C GLU A 221 -13.82 -8.89 12.13
N GLN A 222 -13.92 -9.77 11.14
CA GLN A 222 -14.64 -9.48 9.92
C GLN A 222 -16.03 -9.04 10.32
N VAL A 223 -16.29 -7.74 10.20
CA VAL A 223 -17.66 -7.28 10.06
C VAL A 223 -18.07 -7.82 8.69
N THR A 224 -18.53 -9.07 8.66
CA THR A 224 -19.38 -9.58 7.59
C THR A 224 -20.45 -8.51 7.42
N THR A 225 -20.35 -7.76 6.33
CA THR A 225 -20.93 -6.43 6.26
C THR A 225 -22.45 -6.52 6.29
N LYS A 226 -23.03 -6.41 7.49
CA LYS A 226 -24.29 -5.70 7.69
C LYS A 226 -24.14 -4.19 7.40
N ASN A 227 -22.91 -3.73 7.14
CA ASN A 227 -22.50 -2.34 6.90
C ASN A 227 -22.11 -2.02 5.44
N GLY A 228 -22.56 -2.82 4.46
CA GLY A 228 -22.39 -2.48 3.04
C GLY A 228 -23.31 -1.33 2.63
N TYR A 229 -23.32 -0.96 1.36
CA TYR A 229 -24.29 -0.02 0.81
C TYR A 229 -25.48 -0.77 0.21
N VAL A 230 -26.68 -0.24 0.41
CA VAL A 230 -27.91 -0.80 -0.17
C VAL A 230 -28.28 0.00 -1.40
N GLY A 231 -28.09 -0.57 -2.58
CA GLY A 231 -28.57 -0.08 -3.86
C GLY A 231 -30.05 -0.34 -4.09
N ASN A 232 -30.73 0.58 -4.77
CA ASN A 232 -32.04 0.37 -5.35
C ASN A 232 -31.90 0.05 -6.84
N LYS A 233 -32.19 -1.19 -7.25
CA LYS A 233 -32.05 -1.63 -8.64
C LYS A 233 -32.96 -0.90 -9.65
N ARG A 234 -33.97 -0.16 -9.18
CA ARG A 234 -34.87 0.64 -10.03
C ARG A 234 -34.39 2.07 -10.20
N SER A 235 -34.03 2.74 -9.09
CA SER A 235 -33.64 4.15 -9.13
C SER A 235 -32.15 4.38 -9.29
N LEU A 236 -31.34 3.31 -9.24
CA LEU A 236 -29.88 3.34 -9.21
C LEU A 236 -29.36 4.31 -8.14
N LYS A 237 -30.02 4.36 -6.98
CA LYS A 237 -29.54 5.10 -5.81
C LYS A 237 -29.03 4.12 -4.78
N PHE A 238 -27.92 4.43 -4.12
CA PHE A 238 -27.44 3.60 -3.01
C PHE A 238 -27.45 4.37 -1.69
N HIS A 239 -27.53 3.62 -0.61
CA HIS A 239 -27.86 4.10 0.73
C HIS A 239 -26.97 3.44 1.78
N LEU A 240 -26.75 4.12 2.92
CA LEU A 240 -26.33 3.43 4.14
C LEU A 240 -27.45 2.46 4.63
N PRO A 241 -27.11 1.33 5.28
CA PRO A 241 -28.10 0.38 5.84
C PRO A 241 -29.00 0.99 6.92
N THR A 242 -28.61 2.12 7.49
CA THR A 242 -29.39 2.87 8.50
C THR A 242 -30.29 3.94 7.88
N CYS A 243 -30.30 4.07 6.55
CA CYS A 243 -31.08 5.11 5.88
C CYS A 243 -32.59 4.91 6.08
N LYS A 244 -33.29 5.94 6.57
CA LYS A 244 -34.77 5.91 6.68
C LYS A 244 -35.50 5.73 5.35
N MET A 245 -34.82 5.96 4.22
CA MET A 245 -35.37 5.81 2.87
C MET A 245 -34.83 4.56 2.17
N LEU A 246 -34.58 3.48 2.93
CA LEU A 246 -34.16 2.22 2.33
C LEU A 246 -35.20 1.72 1.30
N PRO A 247 -34.76 1.11 0.20
CA PRO A 247 -35.67 0.52 -0.76
C PRO A 247 -36.43 -0.67 -0.15
N ALA A 248 -37.58 -1.01 -0.73
CA ALA A 248 -38.25 -2.28 -0.42
C ALA A 248 -37.31 -3.45 -0.69
N GLU A 249 -37.35 -4.50 0.14
CA GLU A 249 -36.39 -5.62 0.11
C GLU A 249 -36.19 -6.20 -1.29
N ARG A 250 -37.28 -6.44 -2.03
CA ARG A 250 -37.27 -6.95 -3.41
C ARG A 250 -36.50 -6.10 -4.42
N ASN A 251 -36.24 -4.83 -4.12
CA ASN A 251 -35.54 -3.88 -4.96
C ASN A 251 -34.10 -3.59 -4.49
N ARG A 252 -33.65 -4.26 -3.43
CA ARG A 252 -32.30 -4.07 -2.89
C ARG A 252 -31.27 -4.82 -3.73
N VAL A 253 -30.12 -4.19 -3.89
CA VAL A 253 -28.85 -4.80 -4.25
C VAL A 253 -27.85 -4.35 -3.18
N TYR A 254 -26.88 -5.18 -2.85
CA TYR A 254 -25.91 -4.85 -1.81
C TYR A 254 -24.54 -4.66 -2.43
N PHE A 255 -23.87 -3.58 -2.06
CA PHE A 255 -22.50 -3.31 -2.42
C PHE A 255 -21.64 -3.34 -1.18
N GLU A 256 -20.42 -3.82 -1.31
CA GLU A 256 -19.49 -3.79 -0.19
C GLU A 256 -18.95 -2.37 0.00
N THR A 257 -18.81 -1.59 -1.08
CA THR A 257 -18.24 -0.23 -1.03
C THR A 257 -18.98 0.80 -1.88
N ARG A 258 -18.70 2.07 -1.57
CA ARG A 258 -19.25 3.24 -2.24
C ARG A 258 -18.82 3.28 -3.70
N GLU A 259 -17.54 3.00 -3.95
CA GLU A 259 -16.94 2.99 -5.28
C GLU A 259 -17.50 1.86 -6.12
N GLN A 260 -17.76 0.68 -5.53
CA GLN A 260 -18.43 -0.40 -6.23
C GLN A 260 -19.82 0.05 -6.71
N ALA A 261 -20.62 0.65 -5.82
CA ALA A 261 -21.94 1.17 -6.18
C ALA A 261 -21.85 2.19 -7.33
N ILE A 262 -20.89 3.13 -7.25
CA ILE A 262 -20.67 4.16 -8.28
C ILE A 262 -20.22 3.54 -9.61
N LYS A 263 -19.29 2.58 -9.58
CA LYS A 263 -18.79 1.87 -10.76
C LYS A 263 -19.90 1.08 -11.45
N GLU A 264 -20.84 0.53 -10.68
CA GLU A 264 -22.05 -0.14 -11.19
C GLU A 264 -23.16 0.84 -11.62
N GLY A 265 -22.89 2.15 -11.63
CA GLY A 265 -23.78 3.19 -12.14
C GLY A 265 -24.76 3.75 -11.12
N TYR A 266 -24.57 3.48 -9.83
CA TYR A 266 -25.44 3.98 -8.76
C TYR A 266 -24.97 5.34 -8.23
N VAL A 267 -25.93 6.18 -7.86
CA VAL A 267 -25.72 7.54 -7.34
C VAL A 267 -25.96 7.56 -5.82
N PRO A 268 -25.13 8.26 -5.01
CA PRO A 268 -25.31 8.29 -3.57
C PRO A 268 -26.62 8.99 -3.16
N CYS A 269 -27.28 8.45 -2.13
CA CYS A 269 -28.48 9.05 -1.57
C CYS A 269 -28.17 10.40 -0.91
N LYS A 270 -28.85 11.47 -1.34
CA LYS A 270 -28.66 12.82 -0.77
C LYS A 270 -29.09 12.96 0.70
N ILE A 271 -29.85 11.99 1.24
CA ILE A 271 -30.40 12.02 2.60
C ILE A 271 -29.41 11.43 3.61
N CYS A 272 -28.99 10.18 3.41
CA CYS A 272 -28.00 9.55 4.29
C CYS A 272 -26.55 9.88 3.91
N LYS A 273 -26.34 10.54 2.75
CA LYS A 273 -25.03 10.97 2.23
C LYS A 273 -23.96 9.88 2.35
N PRO A 274 -24.19 8.72 1.73
CA PRO A 274 -23.27 7.59 1.74
C PRO A 274 -21.99 7.84 0.96
#